data_AF-A0A8H7GVI5-F1
#
_entry.id   AF-A0A8H7GVI5-F1
#
_cell.length_a   1.000
_cell.length_b   1.000
_cell.length_c   1.000
_cell.angle_alpha   90.00
_cell.angle_beta   90.00
_cell.angle_gamma   90.00
#
_symmetry.space_group_name_H-M   'P 1'
#
loop_
_entity.id
_entity.type
_entity.pdbx_description
1 polymer ?
#
loop_
_entity_poly.entity_id
_entity_poly.type
_entity_poly.pdbx_seq_one_letter_code
_entity_poly.pdbx_strand_id
1 'polypeptide(L)'
;MESTVKLCFELPFREKEFDLKDAQIRNIALELSVLLTCYQKRLSQQEFVQFLARYLTNMGLDEGIAKDFCTKLIELSSKDFKKYYVTFLGELKK
;
A
#
# COMPACT_ATOMS: atom_id res chain seq x y z
N MET A 1 -7.39 4.47 11.64
CA MET A 1 -6.75 4.77 10.34
C MET A 1 -5.30 4.37 10.36
N GLU A 2 -4.50 4.89 11.29
CA GLU A 2 -3.07 4.58 11.40
C GLU A 2 -2.76 3.08 11.57
N SER A 3 -3.47 2.40 12.48
CA SER A 3 -3.35 0.94 12.66
C SER A 3 -3.71 0.15 11.39
N THR A 4 -4.67 0.65 10.62
CA THR A 4 -5.11 0.03 9.36
C THR A 4 -4.10 0.24 8.24
N VAL A 5 -3.53 1.44 8.14
CA VAL A 5 -2.46 1.75 7.18
C VAL A 5 -1.20 0.93 7.50
N LYS A 6 -0.87 0.76 8.78
CA LYS A 6 0.21 -0.16 9.22
C LYS A 6 0.01 -1.56 8.68
N LEU A 7 -1.19 -2.13 8.81
CA LEU A 7 -1.49 -3.47 8.29
C LEU A 7 -1.26 -3.60 6.78
N CYS A 8 -1.51 -2.54 6.00
CA CYS A 8 -1.26 -2.56 4.57
C CYS A 8 0.23 -2.81 4.25
N PHE A 9 1.14 -2.15 4.96
CA PHE A 9 2.56 -2.16 4.62
C PHE A 9 3.41 -3.09 5.48
N GLU A 10 2.90 -3.56 6.61
CA GLU A 10 3.64 -4.46 7.51
C GLU A 10 3.50 -5.94 7.16
N LEU A 11 2.53 -6.31 6.30
CA LEU A 11 2.29 -7.71 5.90
C LEU A 11 3.58 -8.44 5.43
N PRO A 12 4.46 -7.84 4.60
CA PRO A 12 5.69 -8.49 4.17
C PRO A 12 6.71 -8.76 5.27
N PHE A 13 6.62 -8.01 6.37
CA PHE A 13 7.59 -8.02 7.48
C PHE A 13 7.09 -8.81 8.70
N ARG A 14 5.77 -8.94 8.86
CA ARG A 14 5.15 -9.74 9.94
C ARG A 14 5.20 -11.24 9.65
N GLU A 15 5.03 -11.63 8.40
CA GLU A 15 5.04 -13.03 7.99
C GLU A 15 6.45 -13.47 7.60
N LYS A 16 7.04 -14.38 8.40
CA LYS A 16 8.36 -14.98 8.11
C LYS A 16 8.42 -15.58 6.70
N GLU A 17 7.31 -16.16 6.27
CA GLU A 17 7.15 -16.81 4.95
C GLU A 17 6.32 -15.95 3.98
N PHE A 18 6.39 -14.61 4.05
CA PHE A 18 5.71 -13.79 3.04
C PHE A 18 6.19 -14.15 1.63
N ASP A 19 5.28 -14.75 0.86
CA ASP A 19 5.42 -15.13 -0.54
C ASP A 19 4.14 -14.76 -1.30
N LEU A 20 4.25 -13.88 -2.29
CA LEU A 20 3.12 -13.48 -3.14
C LEU A 20 2.70 -14.55 -4.17
N LYS A 21 3.48 -15.64 -4.30
CA LYS A 21 3.05 -16.82 -5.05
C LYS A 21 1.98 -17.60 -4.30
N ASP A 22 1.99 -17.55 -2.96
CA ASP A 22 0.92 -18.08 -2.14
C ASP A 22 -0.39 -17.33 -2.44
N ALA A 23 -1.44 -18.10 -2.77
CA ALA A 23 -2.71 -17.54 -3.17
C ALA A 23 -3.44 -16.83 -2.02
N GLN A 24 -3.30 -17.30 -0.79
CA GLN A 24 -3.89 -16.70 0.40
C GLN A 24 -3.24 -15.36 0.72
N ILE A 25 -1.89 -15.32 0.76
CA ILE A 25 -1.13 -14.08 0.99
C ILE A 25 -1.43 -13.05 -0.10
N ARG A 26 -1.46 -13.49 -1.37
CA ARG A 26 -1.82 -12.61 -2.49
C ARG A 26 -3.24 -12.07 -2.38
N ASN A 27 -4.20 -12.90 -1.99
CA ASN A 27 -5.58 -12.44 -1.80
C ASN A 27 -5.69 -11.41 -0.67
N ILE A 28 -4.97 -11.60 0.44
CA ILE A 28 -4.91 -10.62 1.53
C ILE A 28 -4.32 -9.29 1.02
N ALA A 29 -3.22 -9.33 0.27
CA ALA A 29 -2.63 -8.13 -0.34
C ALA A 29 -3.62 -7.40 -1.27
N LEU A 30 -4.40 -8.15 -2.07
CA LEU A 30 -5.43 -7.58 -2.92
C LEU A 30 -6.53 -6.87 -2.12
N GLU A 31 -6.98 -7.45 -1.00
CA GLU A 31 -7.98 -6.81 -0.12
C GLU A 31 -7.41 -5.57 0.60
N LEU A 32 -6.15 -5.60 1.03
CA LEU A 32 -5.50 -4.43 1.64
C LEU A 32 -5.38 -3.26 0.64
N SER A 33 -5.14 -3.55 -0.64
CA SER A 33 -5.14 -2.51 -1.67
C SER A 33 -6.52 -1.85 -1.84
N VAL A 34 -7.62 -2.62 -1.71
CA VAL A 34 -8.99 -2.08 -1.74
C VAL A 34 -9.18 -1.12 -0.59
N LEU A 35 -8.71 -1.50 0.61
CA LEU A 35 -8.82 -0.68 1.80
C LEU A 35 -8.14 0.68 1.64
N LEU A 36 -6.96 0.73 1.01
CA LEU A 36 -6.28 1.99 0.69
C LEU A 36 -7.10 2.86 -0.28
N THR A 37 -7.66 2.27 -1.35
CA THR A 37 -8.52 3.02 -2.28
C THR A 37 -9.80 3.52 -1.62
N CYS A 38 -10.36 2.76 -0.65
CA CYS A 38 -11.52 3.18 0.12
C CYS A 38 -11.21 4.40 1.00
N TYR A 39 -10.05 4.42 1.65
CA TYR A 39 -9.61 5.60 2.43
C TYR A 39 -9.37 6.81 1.54
N GLN A 40 -8.69 6.62 0.41
CA GLN A 40 -8.45 7.69 -0.56
C GLN A 40 -9.74 8.32 -1.09
N LYS A 41 -10.81 7.52 -1.30
CA LYS A 41 -12.11 8.00 -1.78
C LYS A 41 -13.00 8.61 -0.69
N ARG A 42 -12.89 8.15 0.56
CA ARG A 42 -13.74 8.60 1.68
C ARG A 42 -13.28 9.90 2.32
N LEU A 43 -11.98 10.12 2.37
CA LEU A 43 -11.38 11.31 2.98
C LEU A 43 -11.15 12.37 1.90
N SER A 44 -10.85 13.60 2.31
CA SER A 44 -10.30 14.55 1.35
C SER A 44 -9.02 13.91 0.79
N GLN A 45 -9.00 13.71 -0.54
CA GLN A 45 -7.93 13.01 -1.25
C GLN A 45 -6.54 13.52 -0.83
N GLN A 46 -6.43 14.82 -0.57
CA GLN A 46 -5.19 15.48 -0.23
C GLN A 46 -4.70 15.17 1.19
N GLU A 47 -5.59 15.13 2.20
CA GLU A 47 -5.20 14.83 3.59
C GLU A 47 -4.72 13.39 3.74
N PHE A 48 -5.44 12.43 3.17
CA PHE A 48 -5.07 11.02 3.29
C PHE A 48 -3.74 10.73 2.58
N VAL A 49 -3.54 11.32 1.39
CA VAL A 49 -2.32 11.13 0.62
C VAL A 49 -1.11 11.76 1.30
N GLN A 50 -1.25 12.95 1.90
CA GLN A 50 -0.18 13.57 2.68
C GLN A 50 0.17 12.74 3.93
N PHE A 51 -0.84 12.23 4.63
CA PHE A 51 -0.63 11.31 5.75
C PHE A 51 0.12 10.05 5.31
N LEU A 52 -0.30 9.44 4.21
CA LEU A 52 0.28 8.20 3.69
C LEU A 52 1.72 8.39 3.23
N ALA A 53 2.02 9.47 2.51
CA ALA A 53 3.38 9.80 2.11
C ALA A 53 4.31 9.92 3.33
N ARG A 54 3.89 10.67 4.36
CA ARG A 54 4.65 10.79 5.62
C ARG A 54 4.84 9.46 6.32
N TYR A 55 3.79 8.63 6.36
CA TYR A 55 3.87 7.29 6.96
C TYR A 55 4.93 6.42 6.25
N LEU A 56 4.91 6.37 4.92
CA LEU A 56 5.85 5.57 4.13
C LEU A 56 7.29 6.07 4.28
N THR A 57 7.51 7.38 4.26
CA THR A 57 8.83 7.97 4.49
C THR A 57 9.35 7.68 5.91
N ASN A 58 8.48 7.78 6.93
CA ASN A 58 8.85 7.43 8.31
C ASN A 58 9.14 5.94 8.49
N MET A 59 8.58 5.08 7.64
CA MET A 59 8.88 3.65 7.58
C MET A 59 10.24 3.36 6.91
N GLY A 60 10.91 4.38 6.37
CA GLY A 60 12.23 4.29 5.75
C GLY A 60 12.22 4.25 4.23
N LEU A 61 11.07 4.48 3.58
CA LEU A 61 11.04 4.58 2.12
C LEU A 61 11.60 5.92 1.66
N ASP A 62 12.32 5.87 0.54
CA ASP A 62 12.72 7.08 -0.18
C ASP A 62 11.50 7.96 -0.50
N GLU A 63 11.67 9.28 -0.36
CA GLU A 63 10.60 10.25 -0.56
C GLU A 63 10.04 10.20 -2.00
N GLY A 64 10.90 9.95 -2.99
CA GLY A 64 10.49 9.77 -4.39
C GLY A 64 9.59 8.56 -4.57
N ILE A 65 9.94 7.43 -3.93
CA ILE A 65 9.14 6.19 -3.98
C ILE A 65 7.80 6.38 -3.26
N ALA A 66 7.81 6.99 -2.06
CA ALA A 66 6.59 7.26 -1.29
C ALA A 66 5.62 8.17 -2.06
N LYS A 67 6.17 9.20 -2.73
CA LYS A 67 5.40 10.11 -3.58
C LYS A 67 4.85 9.42 -4.82
N ASP A 68 5.64 8.60 -5.51
CA ASP A 68 5.16 7.85 -6.68
C ASP A 68 4.02 6.90 -6.29
N PHE A 69 4.15 6.16 -5.18
CA PHE A 69 3.08 5.29 -4.66
C PHE A 69 1.77 6.06 -4.45
N CYS A 70 1.86 7.23 -3.82
CA CYS A 70 0.72 8.10 -3.58
C CYS A 70 0.09 8.61 -4.89
N THR A 71 0.91 8.97 -5.88
CA THR A 71 0.43 9.35 -7.21
C THR A 71 -0.28 8.18 -7.89
N LYS A 72 0.28 6.97 -7.85
CA LYS A 72 -0.37 5.78 -8.41
C LYS A 72 -1.69 5.44 -7.72
N LEU A 73 -1.81 5.67 -6.42
CA LEU A 73 -3.07 5.51 -5.68
C LEU A 73 -4.16 6.47 -6.17
N ILE A 74 -3.79 7.66 -6.63
CA ILE A 74 -4.72 8.66 -7.15
C ILE A 74 -5.09 8.38 -8.61
N GLU A 75 -4.08 8.11 -9.45
CA GLU A 75 -4.23 8.10 -10.91
C GLU A 75 -4.75 6.78 -11.46
N LEU A 76 -4.40 5.66 -10.82
CA LEU A 76 -4.75 4.34 -11.33
C LEU A 76 -6.20 3.99 -11.04
N SER A 77 -6.80 3.23 -11.95
CA SER A 77 -8.08 2.58 -11.68
C SER A 77 -7.94 1.62 -10.50
N SER A 78 -9.04 1.34 -9.78
CA SER A 78 -9.00 0.39 -8.65
C SER A 78 -8.46 -1.00 -9.06
N LYS A 79 -8.64 -1.40 -10.32
CA LYS A 79 -8.12 -2.66 -10.87
C LYS A 79 -6.61 -2.60 -11.10
N ASP A 80 -6.11 -1.49 -11.63
CA ASP A 80 -4.70 -1.33 -11.94
C ASP A 80 -3.89 -1.05 -10.67
N PHE A 81 -4.45 -0.30 -9.73
CA PHE A 81 -3.85 -0.09 -8.42
C PHE A 81 -3.68 -1.39 -7.64
N LYS A 82 -4.67 -2.30 -7.68
CA LYS A 82 -4.55 -3.66 -7.08
C LYS A 82 -3.28 -4.38 -7.56
N LYS A 83 -3.05 -4.37 -8.87
CA LYS A 83 -1.87 -5.02 -9.47
C LYS A 83 -0.58 -4.31 -9.06
N TYR A 84 -0.57 -2.99 -9.17
CA TYR A 84 0.56 -2.16 -8.76
C TYR A 84 0.95 -2.41 -7.30
N TYR A 85 -0.03 -2.42 -6.39
CA TYR A 85 0.17 -2.63 -4.96
C TYR A 85 0.81 -3.99 -4.63
N VAL A 86 0.33 -5.06 -5.27
CA VAL A 86 0.89 -6.41 -5.09
C VAL A 86 2.35 -6.43 -5.54
N THR A 87 2.67 -5.86 -6.70
CA THR A 87 4.05 -5.74 -7.17
C THR A 87 4.90 -4.92 -6.20
N PHE A 88 4.38 -3.78 -5.74
CA PHE A 88 5.05 -2.89 -4.79
C PHE A 88 5.40 -3.61 -3.48
N LEU A 89 4.47 -4.38 -2.89
CA LEU A 89 4.77 -5.16 -1.67
C LEU A 89 5.86 -6.22 -1.90
N GLY A 90 5.96 -6.78 -3.11
CA GLY A 90 7.01 -7.72 -3.48
C GLY A 90 8.38 -7.08 -3.60
N GLU A 91 8.43 -5.79 -3.94
CA GLU A 91 9.66 -4.98 -3.98
C GLU A 91 10.01 -4.42 -2.60
N LEU A 92 9.00 -4.10 -1.78
CA LEU A 92 9.15 -3.53 -0.44
C LEU A 92 9.94 -4.41 0.53
N LYS A 93 9.87 -5.74 0.35
CA LYS A 93 10.59 -6.73 1.19
C LYS A 93 12.05 -6.94 0.74
N LYS A 94 12.42 -6.53 -0.47
CA LYS A 94 13.78 -6.74 -0.99
C LYS A 94 14.75 -5.75 -0.38
#